data_AF-A0A1V6ADQ7-F1
#
_entry.id   AF-A0A1V6ADQ7-F1
#
_cell.length_a   1.000
_cell.length_b   1.000
_cell.length_c   1.000
_cell.angle_alpha   90.00
_cell.angle_beta   90.00
_cell.angle_gamma   90.00
#
_symmetry.space_group_name_H-M   'P 1'
#
loop_
_entity.id
_entity.type
_entity.pdbx_description
1 polymer ?
#
loop_
_entity_poly.entity_id
_entity_poly.type
_entity_poly.pdbx_seq_one_letter_code
_entity_poly.pdbx_strand_id
1 'polypeptide(L)' 'MKAVIDSKNGEYFKCLLENGDILNIHEDDFEESIEIGDLVDIKISRLQD' A
#
# COMPACT_ATOMS: atom_id res chain seq x y z
N MET A 1 8.30 2.92 -5.19
CA MET A 1 7.24 3.06 -6.21
C MET A 1 6.13 3.85 -5.59
N LYS A 2 5.38 4.65 -6.34
CA LYS A 2 4.23 5.36 -5.78
C LYS A 2 2.95 4.58 -5.99
N ALA A 3 2.06 4.63 -5.01
CA ALA A 3 0.72 4.09 -5.09
C ALA A 3 -0.29 5.06 -4.48
N VAL A 4 -1.54 4.99 -4.96
CA VAL A 4 -2.68 5.65 -4.34
C VAL A 4 -3.46 4.61 -3.53
N ILE A 5 -3.90 4.97 -2.33
CA ILE A 5 -4.83 4.14 -1.56
C ILE A 5 -6.21 4.23 -2.19
N ASP A 6 -6.66 3.15 -2.83
CA ASP A 6 -7.92 3.10 -3.59
C ASP A 6 -9.10 2.75 -2.68
N SER A 7 -8.93 1.74 -1.82
CA SER A 7 -9.99 1.28 -0.92
C SER A 7 -9.43 0.46 0.24
N LYS A 8 -10.24 0.24 1.28
CA LYS A 8 -9.93 -0.61 2.42
C LYS A 8 -10.96 -1.73 2.52
N ASN A 9 -10.52 -2.96 2.75
CA ASN A 9 -11.38 -4.12 3.00
C ASN A 9 -10.86 -4.90 4.21
N GLY A 10 -11.58 -4.81 5.33
CA GLY A 10 -11.08 -5.31 6.61
C GLY A 10 -9.79 -4.58 7.00
N GLU A 11 -8.75 -5.33 7.32
CA GLU A 11 -7.43 -4.84 7.75
C GLU A 11 -6.46 -4.60 6.58
N TYR A 12 -6.92 -4.71 5.33
CA TYR A 12 -6.08 -4.55 4.14
C TYR A 12 -6.47 -3.31 3.33
N PHE A 13 -5.45 -2.55 2.93
CA PHE A 13 -5.57 -1.47 1.95
C PHE A 13 -5.24 -1.98 0.55
N LYS A 14 -6.11 -1.66 -0.39
CA LYS A 14 -5.88 -1.85 -1.82
C LYS A 14 -5.16 -0.62 -2.36
N CYS A 15 -3.92 -0.82 -2.80
CA CYS A 15 -3.03 0.22 -3.30
C CYS A 15 -2.90 0.08 -4.83
N LEU A 16 -3.26 1.12 -5.56
CA LEU A 16 -3.09 1.19 -7.02
C LEU A 16 -1.76 1.84 -7.35
N LEU A 17 -0.85 1.07 -7.91
CA LEU A 17 0.46 1.55 -8.35
C LEU A 17 0.34 2.38 -9.64
N GLU A 18 1.28 3.28 -9.88
CA GLU A 18 1.31 4.12 -11.10
C GLU A 18 1.35 3.31 -12.40
N ASN A 19 1.85 2.08 -12.37
CA ASN A 19 1.91 1.19 -13.54
C ASN A 19 0.59 0.43 -13.78
N GLY A 20 -0.43 0.64 -12.96
CA GLY A 20 -1.73 -0.03 -13.03
C GLY A 20 -1.83 -1.33 -12.24
N ASP A 21 -0.74 -1.78 -11.61
CA ASP A 21 -0.76 -2.96 -10.74
C ASP A 21 -1.48 -2.65 -9.41
N ILE A 22 -2.01 -3.70 -8.80
CA ILE A 22 -2.69 -3.62 -7.51
C ILE A 22 -1.90 -4.41 -6.47
N LEU A 23 -1.64 -3.78 -5.33
CA LEU A 23 -1.13 -4.43 -4.13
C LEU A 23 -2.17 -4.38 -3.03
N ASN A 24 -2.30 -5.46 -2.26
CA ASN A 24 -3.02 -5.45 -1.00
C ASN A 24 -1.98 -5.46 0.12
N ILE A 25 -2.05 -4.47 1.00
CA ILE A 25 -1.08 -4.23 2.07
C ILE A 25 -1.83 -4.21 3.39
N HIS A 26 -1.30 -4.90 4.40
CA HIS A 26 -1.92 -4.93 5.71
C HIS A 26 -1.77 -3.55 6.39
N GLU A 27 -2.76 -3.14 7.18
CA GLU A 27 -2.74 -1.81 7.80
C GLU A 27 -1.54 -1.59 8.73
N ASP A 28 -1.04 -2.64 9.38
CA ASP A 28 0.14 -2.60 10.25
C ASP A 28 1.47 -2.38 9.50
N ASP A 29 1.50 -2.58 8.17
CA ASP A 29 2.71 -2.32 7.38
C ASP A 29 2.91 -0.81 7.12
N PHE A 30 1.94 0.02 7.52
CA PHE A 30 2.04 1.47 7.44
C PHE A 30 2.49 2.05 8.78
N GLU A 31 3.55 2.87 8.74
CA GLU A 31 4.12 3.51 9.94
C GLU A 31 3.25 4.67 10.46
N GLU A 32 2.31 5.15 9.66
CA GLU A 32 1.42 6.27 9.96
C GLU A 32 -0.03 5.96 9.56
N SER A 33 -0.98 6.73 10.09
CA SER A 33 -2.38 6.57 9.76
C SER A 33 -2.62 6.98 8.30
N ILE A 34 -3.00 6.02 7.47
CA ILE A 34 -3.30 6.24 6.04
C ILE A 34 -4.80 6.27 5.80
N GLU A 35 -5.24 7.14 4.90
CA GLU A 35 -6.62 7.26 4.44
C GLU A 35 -6.78 6.92 2.95
N ILE A 36 -8.01 6.64 2.53
CA ILE A 36 -8.34 6.42 1.12
C ILE A 36 -8.11 7.74 0.36
N GLY A 37 -7.36 7.68 -0.74
CA GLY A 37 -6.94 8.82 -1.55
C GLY A 37 -5.50 9.26 -1.31
N ASP A 38 -4.84 8.76 -0.26
CA ASP A 38 -3.45 9.11 0.03
C ASP A 38 -2.48 8.54 -1.00
N LEU A 39 -1.39 9.27 -1.21
CA LEU A 39 -0.25 8.85 -2.02
C LEU A 39 0.85 8.32 -1.11
N VAL A 40 1.25 7.07 -1.31
CA VAL A 40 2.25 6.38 -0.50
C VAL A 40 3.45 5.93 -1.33
N ASP A 41 4.63 5.94 -0.71
CA ASP A 41 5.86 5.38 -1.28
C ASP A 41 6.06 3.92 -0.83
N ILE A 42 5.86 2.99 -1.77
CA ILE A 42 6.05 1.56 -1.57
C ILE A 42 7.52 1.18 -1.81
N LYS A 43 8.15 0.52 -0.83
CA LYS A 43 9.48 -0.09 -0.96
C LYS A 43 9.37 -1.60 -0.77
N ILE A 44 9.68 -2.36 -1.81
CA ILE A 44 9.72 -3.82 -1.75
C ILE A 44 11.16 -4.25 -1.52
N SER A 45 11.43 -4.90 -0.39
CA SER A 45 12.70 -5.53 -0.09
C SER A 45 12.56 -7.05 -0.17
N ARG A 46 13.66 -7.74 -0.49
CA ARG A 46 13.73 -9.20 -0.40
C ARG A 46 14.21 -9.52 1.01
N LEU A 47 13.48 -10.34 1.76
CA LEU A 47 14.06 -10.95 2.96
C LEU A 47 15.26 -11.79 2.52
N GLN A 48 16.41 -11.54 3.11
CA GLN A 48 17.54 -12.47 3.08
C GLN A 48 17.47 -13.29 4.36
N ASP A 49 17.46 -14.62 4.20
CA ASP A 49 17.55 -15.59 5.30
C ASP A 49 18.93 -15.53 5.99
#